data_AF-A0A7C5HSM8-F1
#
_entry.id   AF-A0A7C5HSM8-F1
#
_cell.length_a   1.000
_cell.length_b   1.000
_cell.length_c   1.000
_cell.angle_alpha   90.00
_cell.angle_beta   90.00
_cell.angle_gamma   90.00
#
_symmetry.space_group_name_H-M   'P 1'
#
loop_
_entity.id
_entity.type
_entity.pdbx_description
1 polymer ?
#
loop_
_entity_poly.entity_id
_entity_poly.type
_entity_poly.pdbx_seq_one_letter_code
_entity_poly.pdbx_strand_id
1 'polypeptide(L)' 'VSHRVVSKVLICVLLGLDLSRFWDIRIDLAAITAFECYSGRRILVLHNDTCHLGGEQSLDRGDF' A
#
# COMPACT_ATOMS: atom_id res chain seq x y z
N VAL A 1 -4.65 -9.29 -7.24
CA VAL A 1 -5.52 -8.09 -7.11
C VAL A 1 -6.33 -8.26 -5.84
N SER A 2 -6.42 -7.22 -5.03
CA SER A 2 -7.09 -7.22 -3.72
C SER A 2 -7.80 -5.87 -3.50
N HIS A 3 -8.36 -5.68 -2.31
CA HIS A 3 -9.06 -4.45 -1.91
C HIS A 3 -8.21 -3.62 -0.93
N ARG A 4 -8.57 -2.33 -0.78
CA ARG A 4 -7.86 -1.34 0.04
C ARG A 4 -7.58 -1.82 1.47
N VAL A 5 -8.62 -2.23 2.21
CA VAL A 5 -8.52 -2.62 3.63
C VAL A 5 -7.54 -3.78 3.83
N VAL A 6 -7.74 -4.89 3.11
CA VAL A 6 -6.89 -6.08 3.25
C VAL A 6 -5.45 -5.78 2.87
N SER A 7 -5.25 -4.95 1.84
CA SER A 7 -3.92 -4.56 1.39
C SER A 7 -3.20 -3.67 2.41
N LYS A 8 -3.89 -2.73 3.07
CA LYS A 8 -3.32 -1.92 4.16
C LYS A 8 -2.91 -2.76 5.37
N VAL A 9 -3.78 -3.70 5.78
CA VAL A 9 -3.47 -4.66 6.86
C VAL A 9 -2.23 -5.49 6.52
N LEU A 10 -2.15 -5.98 5.27
CA LEU A 10 -0.99 -6.74 4.80
C LEU A 10 0.30 -5.91 4.85
N ILE A 11 0.25 -4.64 4.44
CA ILE A 11 1.41 -3.73 4.52
C ILE A 11 1.85 -3.54 5.98
N CYS A 12 0.92 -3.31 6.92
CA CYS A 12 1.26 -3.23 8.35
C CYS A 12 2.02 -4.49 8.80
N VAL A 13 1.47 -5.67 8.53
CA VAL A 13 2.07 -6.95 8.96
C VAL A 13 3.45 -7.16 8.31
N LEU A 14 3.60 -6.88 7.02
CA LEU A 14 4.87 -7.06 6.31
C LEU A 14 5.96 -6.10 6.78
N LEU A 15 5.60 -4.89 7.22
CA LEU A 15 6.52 -3.90 7.78
C LEU A 15 6.73 -4.04 9.29
N GLY A 16 6.04 -4.97 9.95
CA GLY A 16 6.09 -5.12 11.41
C GLY A 16 5.44 -3.94 12.16
N LEU A 17 4.50 -3.24 11.52
CA LEU A 17 3.72 -2.16 12.12
C LEU A 17 2.52 -2.71 12.86
N ASP A 18 2.18 -2.07 13.98
CA ASP A 18 0.91 -2.31 14.67
C ASP A 18 -0.29 -1.85 13.81
N LEU A 19 -1.45 -2.47 14.01
CA LEU A 19 -2.66 -2.13 13.26
C LEU A 19 -3.19 -0.73 13.57
N SER A 20 -2.77 -0.08 14.65
CA SER A 20 -3.02 1.36 14.89
C SER A 20 -2.51 2.25 13.75
N ARG A 21 -1.52 1.79 12.98
CA ARG A 21 -0.95 2.47 11.80
C ARG A 21 -1.72 2.24 10.52
N PHE A 22 -2.83 1.50 10.57
CA PHE A 22 -3.67 1.22 9.40
C PHE A 22 -4.07 2.49 8.62
N TRP A 23 -4.40 3.56 9.34
CA TRP A 23 -4.82 4.84 8.75
C TRP A 23 -3.65 5.67 8.20
N ASP A 24 -2.40 5.31 8.52
CA ASP A 24 -1.20 6.02 8.05
C ASP A 24 -0.74 5.52 6.65
N ILE A 25 -1.35 4.46 6.12
CA ILE A 25 -1.00 3.85 4.83
C ILE A 25 -2.06 4.23 3.78
N ARG A 26 -1.65 4.78 2.63
CA ARG A 26 -2.56 5.10 1.51
C ARG A 26 -2.42 4.07 0.38
N ILE A 27 -3.54 3.67 -0.21
CA ILE A 27 -3.57 2.83 -1.41
C ILE A 27 -4.60 3.42 -2.38
N ASP A 28 -4.12 4.06 -3.42
CA ASP A 28 -4.91 4.69 -4.48
C ASP A 28 -5.45 3.62 -5.46
N LEU A 29 -6.44 4.01 -6.25
CA LEU A 29 -7.09 3.08 -7.19
C LEU A 29 -6.07 2.61 -8.23
N ALA A 30 -6.02 1.29 -8.44
CA ALA A 30 -5.07 0.64 -9.35
C ALA A 30 -3.59 0.91 -9.02
N ALA A 31 -3.28 1.39 -7.81
CA ALA A 31 -1.91 1.61 -7.39
C ALA A 31 -1.15 0.30 -7.20
N ILE A 32 0.14 0.33 -7.53
CA ILE A 32 1.04 -0.82 -7.41
C ILE A 32 1.88 -0.66 -6.15
N THR A 33 1.94 -1.71 -5.33
CA THR A 33 2.84 -1.81 -4.18
C THR A 33 3.64 -3.11 -4.29
N ALA A 34 4.95 -3.02 -4.16
CA ALA A 34 5.86 -4.15 -4.33
C ALA A 34 6.74 -4.33 -3.09
N PHE A 35 6.84 -5.59 -2.66
CA PHE A 35 7.76 -6.03 -1.62
C PHE A 35 8.73 -7.05 -2.17
N GLU A 36 10.00 -6.90 -1.83
CA GLU A 36 10.97 -7.98 -1.96
C GLU A 36 10.94 -8.84 -0.70
N CYS A 37 10.71 -10.13 -0.88
CA CYS A 37 10.60 -11.10 0.21
C CYS A 37 11.80 -12.03 0.20
N TYR A 38 12.67 -11.89 1.20
CA TYR A 38 13.77 -12.79 1.47
C TYR A 38 13.44 -13.67 2.69
N SER A 39 14.30 -14.65 2.98
CA SER A 39 14.19 -15.50 4.16
C SER A 39 14.18 -14.67 5.46
N GLY A 40 12.99 -14.36 5.95
CA GLY A 40 12.75 -13.57 7.18
C GLY A 40 12.78 -12.05 7.02
N ARG A 41 12.98 -11.51 5.81
CA ARG A 41 12.97 -10.06 5.56
C ARG A 41 11.91 -9.69 4.52
N ARG A 42 11.29 -8.53 4.74
CA ARG A 42 10.31 -7.91 3.85
C ARG A 42 10.77 -6.48 3.61
N ILE A 43 11.04 -6.14 2.35
CA ILE A 43 11.53 -4.81 1.97
C ILE A 43 10.48 -4.18 1.08
N LEU A 44 9.92 -3.04 1.50
CA LEU A 44 9.03 -2.24 0.65
C LEU A 44 9.89 -1.50 -0.38
N VAL A 45 9.79 -1.90 -1.64
CA VAL A 45 10.60 -1.32 -2.73
C VAL A 45 9.82 -0.35 -3.60
N LEU A 46 8.49 -0.46 -3.60
CA LEU A 46 7.58 0.45 -4.29
C LEU A 46 6.28 0.51 -3.49
N HIS A 47 5.74 1.71 -3.29
CA HIS A 47 4.45 1.87 -2.61
C HIS A 47 3.57 2.84 -3.37
N ASN A 48 2.31 2.44 -3.53
CA ASN A 48 1.26 3.31 -4.03
C ASN A 48 1.59 3.97 -5.38
N ASP A 49 2.27 3.23 -6.27
CA ASP A 49 2.68 3.74 -7.58
C ASP A 49 1.51 3.74 -8.57
N THR A 50 1.22 4.92 -9.13
CA THR A 50 0.14 5.15 -10.09
C THR A 50 0.68 5.73 -11.40
N CYS A 51 1.99 5.69 -11.64
CA CYS A 51 2.63 6.33 -12.80
C CYS A 51 2.07 5.85 -14.15
N HIS A 52 1.66 4.59 -14.23
CA HIS A 52 1.07 3.96 -15.41
C HIS A 52 -0.31 4.51 -15.78
N LEU A 53 -0.95 5.30 -14.90
CA LEU A 53 -2.27 5.89 -15.12
C LEU A 53 -2.22 7.25 -15.84
N GLY A 54 -1.03 7.77 -16.15
CA GLY A 54 -0.86 8.87 -17.11
C GLY A 54 -1.11 10.30 -16.62
N GLY A 55 -1.52 10.52 -15.36
CA GLY A 55 -1.57 11.86 -14.75
C GLY A 55 -2.85 12.16 -13.95
N GLU A 56 -2.64 12.74 -12.77
CA GLU A 56 -3.64 13.23 -11.78
C GLU A 56 -4.67 12.22 -11.26
N GLN A 57 -4.23 11.31 -10.39
CA GLN A 57 -5.13 10.94 -9.28
C GLN A 57 -5.09 12.05 -8.23
N SER A 58 -5.94 13.06 -8.42
CA SER A 58 -6.20 14.08 -7.43
C SER A 58 -6.92 13.45 -6.23
N LEU A 59 -6.23 13.37 -5.09
CA LEU A 59 -6.74 13.31 -3.72
C LEU A 59 -8.19 12.80 -3.60
N ASP A 60 -8.40 11.49 -3.77
CA ASP A 60 -9.65 10.89 -3.30
C ASP A 60 -9.67 10.98 -1.77
N ARG A 61 -10.49 11.91 -1.25
CA ARG A 61 -10.72 12.18 0.17
C ARG A 61 -11.64 11.12 0.79
N GLY A 62 -11.55 9.88 0.31
CA GLY A 62 -12.33 8.73 0.71
C GLY A 62 -11.40 7.64 1.22
N ASP A 63 -10.66 7.91 2.28
CA ASP A 63 -9.87 6.87 2.97
C ASP A 63 -10.74 6.21 4.06
N PHE A 64 -11.94 5.80 3.68
CA PHE A 64 -12.89 5.00 4.47
C PHE A 64 -13.05 3.62 3.85
#